data_AF-A0A8G2C441-F1
#
_entry.id   AF-A0A8G2C441-F1
#
_cell.length_a   1.000
_cell.length_b   1.000
_cell.length_c   1.000
_cell.angle_alpha   90.00
_cell.angle_beta   90.00
_cell.angle_gamma   90.00
#
_symmetry.space_group_name_H-M   'P 1'
#
loop_
_entity.id
_entity.type
_entity.pdbx_description
1 polymer ?
#
loop_
_entity_poly.entity_id
_entity_poly.type
_entity_poly.pdbx_seq_one_letter_code
_entity_poly.pdbx_strand_id
1 'polypeptide(L)'
;MRIFERPGPFDHSKLMLVDGKWCCLGSANWDARSLRLNFEFNVEVYDTALSTRLSSLFDAARDAADEISAMAFRARLLAIRLRDGVARLFTPIL
;
A
#
# COMPACT_ATOMS: atom_id res chain seq x y z
N MET A 1 -8.92 -7.47 -7.23
CA MET A 1 -7.81 -6.73 -6.60
C MET A 1 -6.63 -6.78 -7.54
N ARG A 2 -6.05 -5.62 -7.87
CA ARG A 2 -4.82 -5.49 -8.66
C ARG A 2 -3.74 -4.97 -7.74
N ILE A 3 -2.53 -5.50 -7.86
CA ILE A 3 -1.39 -5.12 -7.02
C ILE A 3 -0.27 -4.73 -7.95
N PHE A 4 0.38 -3.61 -7.67
CA PHE A 4 1.50 -3.11 -8.46
C PHE A 4 2.71 -2.98 -7.55
N GLU A 5 3.88 -3.38 -8.06
CA GLU A 5 5.16 -3.19 -7.41
C GLU A 5 6.00 -2.24 -8.27
N ARG A 6 6.41 -1.12 -7.68
CA ARG A 6 7.19 -0.12 -8.40
C ARG A 6 8.69 -0.40 -8.25
N PRO A 7 9.44 -0.56 -9.34
CA PRO A 7 10.90 -0.60 -9.28
C PRO A 7 11.48 0.81 -9.07
N GLY A 8 12.64 0.91 -8.42
CA GLY A 8 13.37 2.16 -8.23
C GLY A 8 13.44 2.62 -6.77
N PRO A 9 13.60 3.93 -6.50
CA PRO A 9 13.78 4.43 -5.15
C PRO A 9 12.53 4.20 -4.30
N PHE A 10 12.76 3.95 -3.01
CA PHE A 10 11.71 3.62 -2.04
C PHE A 10 10.69 4.76 -1.92
N ASP A 11 9.42 4.45 -2.14
CA ASP A 11 8.29 5.35 -1.89
C ASP A 11 7.70 5.05 -0.51
N HIS A 12 7.85 6.01 0.41
CA HIS A 12 7.35 5.87 1.78
C HIS A 12 5.95 6.49 1.97
N SER A 13 5.31 6.96 0.90
CA SER A 13 3.99 7.59 0.96
C SER A 13 2.93 6.58 1.41
N LYS A 14 2.05 6.98 2.34
CA LYS A 14 0.82 6.24 2.65
C LYS A 14 -0.35 7.13 2.27
N LEU A 15 -1.10 6.67 1.28
CA LEU A 15 -2.16 7.43 0.65
C LEU A 15 -3.34 6.51 0.36
N MET A 16 -4.54 6.98 0.70
CA MET A 16 -5.80 6.37 0.33
C MET A 16 -6.65 7.41 -0.39
N LEU A 17 -7.22 7.01 -1.52
CA LEU A 17 -8.06 7.84 -2.38
C LEU A 17 -9.40 7.14 -2.55
N VAL A 18 -10.50 7.87 -2.41
CA VAL A 18 -11.85 7.34 -2.56
C VAL A 18 -12.67 8.28 -3.45
N ASP A 19 -13.20 7.71 -4.53
CA ASP A 19 -14.14 8.32 -5.48
C ASP A 19 -13.75 9.71 -6.04
N GLY A 20 -12.46 10.06 -6.00
CA GLY A 20 -11.96 11.39 -6.40
C GLY A 20 -12.46 12.54 -5.52
N LYS A 21 -12.96 12.24 -4.31
CA LYS A 21 -13.59 13.22 -3.40
C LYS A 21 -12.98 13.28 -2.02
N TRP A 22 -12.44 12.16 -1.56
CA TRP A 22 -11.83 12.03 -0.26
C TRP A 22 -10.44 11.42 -0.39
N CYS A 23 -9.51 11.95 0.39
CA CYS A 23 -8.19 11.37 0.55
C CYS A 23 -7.77 11.34 2.02
N CYS A 24 -7.03 10.31 2.38
CA CYS A 24 -6.34 10.21 3.66
C CYS A 24 -4.85 9.96 3.41
N LEU A 25 -4.01 10.76 4.07
CA LEU A 25 -2.56 10.68 3.97
C LEU A 25 -1.93 10.92 5.34
N GLY A 26 -0.80 10.28 5.61
CA GLY A 26 -0.14 10.40 6.91
C GLY A 26 0.93 9.36 7.16
N SER A 27 1.15 9.07 8.44
CA SER A 27 2.18 8.12 8.89
C SER A 27 1.71 6.66 8.91
N ALA A 28 0.40 6.41 8.98
CA ALA A 28 -0.13 5.06 9.17
C ALA A 28 0.14 4.16 7.97
N ASN A 29 0.79 3.02 8.22
CA ASN A 29 0.83 1.91 7.27
C ASN A 29 -0.51 1.15 7.27
N TRP A 30 -0.81 0.47 6.16
CA TRP A 30 -1.99 -0.40 6.03
C TRP A 30 -1.78 -1.79 6.61
N ASP A 31 -1.51 -1.80 7.92
CA ASP A 31 -1.42 -2.99 8.74
C ASP A 31 -2.17 -2.81 10.07
N ALA A 32 -2.46 -3.93 10.73
CA ALA A 32 -3.26 -3.94 11.96
C ALA A 32 -2.58 -3.21 13.12
N ARG A 33 -1.25 -3.09 13.13
CA ARG A 33 -0.51 -2.42 14.21
C ARG A 33 -0.60 -0.91 14.05
N SER A 34 -0.33 -0.38 12.85
CA SER A 34 -0.51 1.04 12.57
C SER A 34 -1.95 1.50 12.85
N LEU A 35 -2.94 0.68 12.51
CA LEU A 35 -4.36 1.02 12.69
C LEU A 35 -4.90 0.85 14.12
N ARG A 36 -4.18 0.19 15.04
CA ARG A 36 -4.70 -0.13 16.38
C ARG A 36 -3.80 0.25 17.54
N LEU A 37 -2.49 0.24 17.35
CA LEU A 37 -1.50 0.25 18.43
C LEU A 37 -0.55 1.43 18.32
N ASN A 38 -0.15 1.82 17.11
CA ASN A 38 0.76 2.93 16.93
C ASN A 38 0.03 4.27 17.11
N PHE A 39 0.79 5.26 17.58
CA PHE A 39 0.37 6.66 17.51
C PHE A 39 0.67 7.18 16.12
N GLU A 40 -0.36 7.17 15.27
CA GLU A 40 -0.28 7.65 13.90
C GLU A 40 -0.84 9.07 13.78
N PHE A 41 -0.30 9.84 12.83
CA PHE A 41 -0.82 11.15 12.47
C PHE A 41 -1.27 11.11 11.01
N ASN A 42 -2.59 11.13 10.81
CA ASN A 42 -3.22 11.13 9.50
C ASN A 42 -4.09 12.36 9.32
N VAL A 43 -4.15 12.86 8.10
CA VAL A 43 -5.02 13.97 7.70
C VAL A 43 -6.03 13.43 6.69
N GLU A 44 -7.29 13.56 7.05
CA GLU A 44 -8.41 13.30 6.14
C GLU A 44 -8.84 14.61 5.49
N VAL A 45 -8.99 14.59 4.17
CA VAL A 45 -9.39 15.77 3.39
C VAL A 45 -10.55 15.43 2.48
N TYR A 46 -11.64 16.19 2.62
CA TYR A 46 -12.80 16.17 1.73
C TYR A 46 -12.68 17.32 0.74
N ASP A 47 -11.87 17.12 -0.29
CA ASP A 47 -11.68 18.10 -1.36
C ASP A 47 -11.44 17.41 -2.70
N THR A 48 -12.28 17.74 -3.67
CA THR A 48 -12.24 17.11 -5.00
C THR A 48 -11.02 17.53 -5.82
N ALA A 49 -10.55 18.76 -5.66
CA ALA A 49 -9.41 19.26 -6.41
C ALA A 49 -8.11 18.58 -5.95
N LEU A 50 -7.89 18.50 -4.63
CA LEU A 50 -6.78 17.78 -4.03
C LEU A 50 -6.84 16.30 -4.36
N SER A 51 -8.01 15.66 -4.18
CA SER A 51 -8.18 14.24 -4.46
C SER A 51 -7.88 13.90 -5.92
N THR A 52 -8.31 14.75 -6.86
CA THR A 52 -8.00 14.59 -8.28
C THR A 52 -6.50 14.71 -8.55
N ARG A 53 -5.84 15.72 -7.97
CA ARG A 53 -4.39 15.92 -8.12
C ARG A 53 -3.60 14.72 -7.58
N LEU A 54 -3.95 14.21 -6.40
CA LEU A 54 -3.32 13.04 -5.81
C LEU A 54 -3.59 11.77 -6.63
N SER A 55 -4.78 11.64 -7.21
CA SER A 55 -5.12 10.53 -8.12
C SER A 55 -4.23 10.54 -9.36
N SER A 56 -3.98 11.70 -9.97
CA SER A 56 -3.05 11.81 -11.10
C SER A 56 -1.62 11.42 -10.74
N LEU A 57 -1.15 11.77 -9.53
CA LEU A 57 0.17 11.33 -9.05
C LEU A 57 0.23 9.83 -8.84
N PHE A 58 -0.82 9.24 -8.26
CA PHE A 58 -0.94 7.80 -8.11
C PHE A 58 -0.99 7.07 -9.46
N ASP A 59 -1.77 7.57 -10.42
CA ASP A 59 -1.87 6.99 -11.77
C ASP A 59 -0.50 6.99 -12.46
N ALA A 60 0.24 8.10 -12.41
CA ALA A 60 1.60 8.16 -12.95
C ALA A 60 2.55 7.16 -12.27
N ALA A 61 2.44 6.98 -10.95
CA ALA A 61 3.25 6.01 -10.22
C ALA A 61 2.88 4.56 -10.56
N ARG A 62 1.58 4.28 -10.72
CA ARG A 62 1.06 2.97 -11.14
C ARG A 62 1.50 2.62 -12.56
N ASP A 63 1.43 3.57 -13.48
CA ASP A 63 1.76 3.35 -14.90
C ASP A 63 3.26 3.07 -15.11
N ALA A 64 4.10 3.43 -14.13
CA ALA A 64 5.52 3.09 -14.06
C ALA A 64 5.84 1.82 -13.24
N ALA A 65 4.82 1.11 -12.75
CA ALA A 65 4.96 -0.06 -11.88
C ALA A 65 4.57 -1.36 -12.60
N ASP A 66 5.11 -2.48 -12.10
CA ASP A 66 4.81 -3.80 -12.63
C ASP A 66 3.60 -4.41 -11.92
N GLU A 67 2.60 -4.88 -12.67
CA GLU A 67 1.44 -5.56 -12.09
C GLU A 67 1.82 -6.97 -11.61
N ILE A 68 1.59 -7.26 -10.33
CA ILE A 68 1.84 -8.57 -9.74
C ILE A 68 0.75 -9.54 -10.17
N SER A 69 1.11 -10.48 -11.05
CA SER A 69 0.22 -11.58 -11.43
C SER A 69 -0.08 -12.49 -10.23
N ALA A 70 -1.36 -12.63 -9.90
CA ALA A 70 -1.82 -13.53 -8.85
C ALA A 70 -1.39 -14.99 -9.10
N MET A 71 -1.32 -15.42 -10.37
CA MET A 71 -0.86 -16.75 -10.74
C MET A 71 0.64 -16.90 -10.48
N ALA A 72 1.45 -15.96 -10.96
CA ALA A 72 2.91 -15.97 -10.74
C ALA A 72 3.25 -15.91 -9.24
N PHE A 73 2.52 -15.07 -8.48
CA PHE A 73 2.69 -14.96 -7.04
C PHE A 73 2.39 -16.27 -6.29
N ARG A 74 1.40 -17.06 -6.76
CA ARG A 74 1.10 -18.37 -6.17
C ARG A 74 2.09 -19.45 -6.59
N ALA A 75 2.70 -19.31 -7.77
CA ALA A 75 3.70 -20.23 -8.31
C ALA A 75 5.11 -20.06 -7.70
N ARG A 76 5.32 -19.12 -6.78
CA ARG A 76 6.60 -18.92 -6.08
C ARG A 76 7.04 -20.20 -5.36
N LEU A 77 8.36 -20.39 -5.32
CA LEU A 77 9.03 -21.54 -4.69
C LEU A 77 8.51 -21.83 -3.27
N LEU A 78 8.41 -23.10 -2.91
CA LEU A 78 7.90 -23.53 -1.60
C LEU A 78 8.72 -22.93 -0.45
N ALA A 79 10.03 -22.81 -0.60
CA ALA A 79 10.91 -22.19 0.40
C ALA A 79 10.51 -20.72 0.68
N ILE A 80 10.17 -19.95 -0.35
CA ILE A 80 9.71 -18.55 -0.19
C ILE A 80 8.38 -18.53 0.56
N ARG A 81 7.45 -19.41 0.18
CA ARG A 81 6.13 -19.51 0.83
C ARG A 81 6.23 -19.91 2.29
N LEU A 82 7.12 -20.85 2.63
CA LEU A 82 7.39 -21.26 4.00
C LEU A 82 8.00 -20.14 4.82
N ARG A 83 9.02 -19.46 4.28
CA ARG A 83 9.64 -18.28 4.90
C ARG A 83 8.59 -17.20 5.19
N ASP A 84 7.79 -16.83 4.20
CA ASP A 84 6.72 -15.82 4.35
C ASP A 84 5.68 -16.28 5.38
N GLY A 85 5.35 -17.58 5.42
CA GLY A 85 4.46 -18.18 6.42
C GLY A 85 4.99 -18.10 7.85
N VAL A 86 6.29 -18.39 8.06
CA VAL A 86 6.94 -18.25 9.36
C VAL A 86 6.98 -16.78 9.78
N ALA A 87 7.33 -15.86 8.87
CA ALA A 87 7.33 -14.42 9.15
C ALA A 87 5.94 -13.91 9.58
N ARG A 88 4.86 -14.45 9.00
CA ARG A 88 3.47 -14.10 9.38
C ARG A 88 3.11 -14.45 10.82
N LEU A 89 3.77 -15.43 11.44
CA LEU A 89 3.54 -15.73 12.86
C LEU A 89 3.95 -14.56 13.77
N PHE A 90 4.84 -13.69 13.28
CA PHE A 90 5.33 -12.52 13.99
C PHE A 90 4.63 -11.22 13.58
N THR A 91 3.59 -11.25 12.74
CA THR A 91 2.82 -10.06 12.33
C THR A 91 2.30 -9.19 13.48
N PRO A 92 1.95 -9.73 14.67
CA PRO A 92 1.58 -8.87 15.81
C PRO A 92 2.74 -8.03 16.38
N ILE A 93 3.99 -8.42 16.11
CA ILE A 93 5.22 -7.83 16.67
C ILE A 93 5.97 -7.03 15.59
N LEU A 94 5.98 -7.51 14.34
CA LEU A 94 6.67 -6.91 13.19
C LEU A 94 5.89 -5.76 12.54
#